data_AF-A0A7Z9SBL6-F1
#
_entry.id   AF-A0A7Z9SBL6-F1
#
_cell.length_a   1.000
_cell.length_b   1.000
_cell.length_c   1.000
_cell.angle_alpha   90.00
_cell.angle_beta   90.00
_cell.angle_gamma   90.00
#
_symmetry.space_group_name_H-M   'P 1'
#
loop_
_entity.id
_entity.type
_entity.pdbx_description
1 polymer ?
#
loop_
_entity_poly.entity_id
_entity_poly.type
_entity_poly.pdbx_seq_one_letter_code
_entity_poly.pdbx_strand_id
1 'polypeptide(L)' 'AEILVEKGNPNSVSDAGVAAEVALAGVRGACMNVMINLPGVEDESYCNEKKNAVNDLIEKAELLQKVVFEKTMNVINK' A
#
# COMPACT_ATOMS: atom_id res chain seq x y z
N ALA A 1 -4.87 -2.97 8.81
CA ALA A 1 -4.67 -1.73 9.60
C ALA A 1 -6.00 -1.04 9.93
N GLU A 2 -6.91 -0.87 8.96
CA GLU A 2 -8.21 -0.20 9.18
C GLU A 2 -9.01 -0.69 10.39
N ILE A 3 -9.20 -2.00 10.56
CA ILE A 3 -9.90 -2.58 11.73
C ILE A 3 -9.22 -2.21 13.05
N LEU A 4 -7.89 -2.09 13.07
CA LEU A 4 -7.14 -1.70 14.26
C LEU A 4 -7.38 -0.23 14.61
N VAL A 5 -7.58 0.65 13.62
CA VAL A 5 -7.94 2.05 13.86
C VAL A 5 -9.34 2.16 14.47
N GLU A 6 -10.29 1.31 14.03
CA GLU A 6 -11.68 1.36 14.49
C GLU A 6 -11.91 0.66 15.84
N LYS A 7 -11.25 -0.47 16.07
CA LYS A 7 -11.55 -1.39 17.18
C LYS A 7 -10.36 -1.66 18.09
N GLY A 8 -9.17 -1.18 17.73
CA GLY A 8 -7.96 -1.37 18.51
C GLY A 8 -7.87 -0.42 19.70
N ASN A 9 -6.73 -0.46 20.39
CA ASN A 9 -6.42 0.47 21.47
C ASN A 9 -6.28 1.90 20.90
N PRO A 10 -7.15 2.86 21.28
CA PRO A 10 -7.07 4.23 20.79
C PRO A 10 -5.73 4.90 21.08
N ASN A 11 -5.09 4.54 22.20
CA ASN A 11 -3.77 5.07 22.59
C ASN A 11 -2.62 4.60 21.68
N SER A 12 -2.87 3.61 20.82
CA SER A 12 -1.90 3.04 19.87
C SER A 12 -2.34 3.26 18.42
N VAL A 13 -3.27 4.17 18.17
CA VAL A 13 -3.81 4.40 16.82
C VAL A 13 -2.75 4.88 15.82
N SER A 14 -1.73 5.61 16.30
CA SER A 14 -0.58 6.02 15.49
C SER A 14 0.19 4.83 14.92
N ASP A 15 0.31 3.72 15.67
CA ASP A 15 1.02 2.52 15.22
C ASP A 15 0.31 1.89 14.02
N ALA A 16 -1.03 1.93 14.01
CA ALA A 16 -1.83 1.47 12.88
C ALA A 16 -1.66 2.36 11.64
N GLY A 17 -1.56 3.67 11.81
CA GLY A 17 -1.24 4.63 10.75
C GLY A 17 0.15 4.39 10.17
N VAL A 18 1.18 4.29 11.02
CA VAL A 18 2.56 4.00 10.62
C VAL A 18 2.65 2.66 9.90
N ALA A 19 1.97 1.62 10.39
CA ALA A 19 1.95 0.32 9.73
C ALA A 19 1.36 0.39 8.30
N ALA A 20 0.37 1.25 8.05
CA ALA A 20 -0.18 1.45 6.72
C ALA A 20 0.82 2.16 5.77
N GLU A 21 1.58 3.14 6.26
CA GLU A 21 2.65 3.78 5.48
C GLU A 21 3.74 2.79 5.10
N VAL A 22 4.19 1.97 6.06
CA VAL A 22 5.21 0.94 5.82
C VAL A 22 4.71 -0.09 4.81
N ALA A 23 3.43 -0.48 4.89
CA ALA A 23 2.84 -1.39 3.91
C ALA A 23 2.80 -0.78 2.50
N LEU A 24 2.41 0.49 2.36
CA LEU A 24 2.42 1.19 1.06
C LEU A 24 3.84 1.29 0.49
N ALA A 25 4.82 1.64 1.31
CA ALA A 25 6.22 1.69 0.92
C ALA A 25 6.71 0.31 0.45
N GLY A 26 6.34 -0.76 1.16
CA GLY A 26 6.66 -2.14 0.77
C GLY A 26 6.08 -2.54 -0.58
N VAL A 27 4.81 -2.22 -0.84
CA VAL A 27 4.15 -2.50 -2.14
C VAL A 27 4.85 -1.74 -3.27
N ARG A 28 5.09 -0.44 -3.10
CA ARG A 28 5.78 0.37 -4.12
C ARG A 28 7.20 -0.13 -4.38
N GLY A 29 7.95 -0.48 -3.33
CA GLY A 29 9.29 -1.05 -3.46
C GLY A 29 9.31 -2.37 -4.22
N ALA A 30 8.38 -3.29 -3.90
CA ALA A 30 8.23 -4.55 -4.62
C ALA A 30 7.88 -4.33 -6.10
N CYS A 31 6.97 -3.39 -6.37
CA CYS A 31 6.59 -3.03 -7.74
C CYS A 31 7.77 -2.46 -8.54
N MET A 32 8.62 -1.60 -7.95
CA MET A 32 9.84 -1.11 -8.60
C MET A 32 10.79 -2.25 -8.95
N ASN A 33 10.96 -3.22 -8.05
CA ASN A 33 11.78 -4.40 -8.29
C ASN A 33 11.23 -5.28 -9.42
N VAL A 34 9.92 -5.39 -9.58
CA VAL A 34 9.32 -6.06 -10.74
C VAL A 34 9.62 -5.27 -12.00
N MET A 35 9.31 -3.98 -12.02
CA MET A 35 9.42 -3.12 -13.20
C MET A 35 10.84 -3.05 -13.76
N ILE A 36 11.88 -3.04 -12.91
CA ILE A 36 13.28 -3.01 -13.37
C ILE A 36 13.74 -4.34 -14.00
N ASN A 37 13.11 -5.46 -13.65
CA ASN A 37 13.44 -6.77 -14.22
C ASN A 37 12.65 -7.08 -15.51
N LEU A 38 11.50 -6.45 -15.75
CA LEU A 38 10.66 -6.73 -16.93
C LEU A 38 11.37 -6.52 -18.29
N PRO A 39 12.25 -5.52 -18.49
CA PRO A 39 12.98 -5.39 -19.76
C PRO A 39 13.86 -6.59 -20.12
N GLY A 40 14.21 -7.44 -19.14
CA GLY A 40 14.98 -8.67 -19.36
C GLY A 40 14.13 -9.88 -19.74
N VAL A 41 12.82 -9.74 -19.93
CA VAL A 41 11.90 -10.83 -20.25
C VAL A 41 11.39 -10.67 -21.69
N GLU A 42 11.58 -11.72 -22.52
CA GLU A 42 11.21 -11.70 -23.94
C GLU A 42 9.70 -11.77 -24.20
N ASP A 43 8.93 -12.33 -23.25
CA ASP A 43 7.48 -12.45 -23.37
C ASP A 43 6.78 -11.10 -23.14
N GLU A 44 6.43 -10.42 -24.23
CA GLU A 44 5.74 -9.13 -24.19
C GLU A 44 4.34 -9.20 -23.55
N SER A 45 3.62 -10.32 -23.72
CA SER A 45 2.29 -10.49 -23.14
C SER A 45 2.39 -10.56 -21.61
N TYR A 46 3.33 -11.36 -21.11
CA TYR A 46 3.66 -11.43 -19.69
C TYR A 46 4.10 -10.07 -19.14
N CYS A 47 4.98 -9.36 -19.85
CA CYS A 47 5.43 -8.03 -19.46
C CYS A 47 4.27 -7.04 -19.34
N ASN A 48 3.34 -7.03 -20.28
CA ASN A 48 2.17 -6.14 -20.23
C ASN A 48 1.21 -6.52 -19.10
N GLU A 49 0.99 -7.82 -18.86
CA GLU A 49 0.19 -8.30 -17.71
C GLU A 49 0.80 -7.82 -16.39
N LYS A 50 2.12 -7.95 -16.20
CA LYS A 50 2.79 -7.53 -14.97
C LYS A 50 2.82 -6.03 -14.78
N LYS A 51 2.96 -5.23 -15.85
CA LYS A 51 2.82 -3.77 -15.76
C LYS A 51 1.43 -3.37 -15.26
N ASN A 52 0.38 -4.00 -15.78
CA ASN A 52 -0.98 -3.74 -15.32
C ASN A 52 -1.17 -4.15 -13.86
N ALA A 53 -0.69 -5.34 -13.48
CA ALA A 53 -0.76 -5.82 -12.11
C ALA A 53 -0.01 -4.90 -11.12
N VAL A 54 1.15 -4.38 -11.51
CA VAL A 54 1.90 -3.38 -10.71
C VAL A 54 1.08 -2.11 -10.50
N ASN A 55 0.50 -1.55 -11.56
CA ASN A 55 -0.31 -0.33 -11.46
C ASN A 55 -1.52 -0.55 -10.54
N ASP A 56 -2.24 -1.65 -10.73
CA ASP A 56 -3.39 -2.02 -9.90
C ASP A 56 -3.02 -2.19 -8.42
N LEU A 57 -1.88 -2.80 -8.13
CA LEU A 57 -1.40 -3.00 -6.76
C LEU A 57 -1.04 -1.67 -6.09
N ILE A 58 -0.36 -0.79 -6.81
CA ILE A 58 0.00 0.55 -6.30
C ILE A 58 -1.28 1.34 -6.00
N GLU A 59 -2.22 1.42 -6.95
CA GLU A 59 -3.47 2.16 -6.77
C GLU A 59 -4.28 1.64 -5.58
N LYS A 60 -4.45 0.32 -5.47
CA LYS A 60 -5.14 -0.30 -4.33
C LYS A 60 -4.44 -0.02 -3.00
N ALA A 61 -3.12 -0.10 -2.96
CA ALA A 61 -2.36 0.17 -1.74
C ALA A 61 -2.46 1.65 -1.32
N GLU A 62 -2.42 2.58 -2.26
CA GLU A 62 -2.59 4.01 -2.00
C GLU A 62 -3.99 4.33 -1.47
N LEU A 63 -5.03 3.76 -2.07
CA LEU A 63 -6.41 3.91 -1.60
C LEU A 63 -6.57 3.39 -0.17
N LEU A 64 -6.05 2.19 0.12
CA LEU A 64 -6.15 1.59 1.45
C LEU A 64 -5.35 2.37 2.49
N GLN A 65 -4.11 2.79 2.17
CA GLN A 65 -3.31 3.60 3.08
C GLN A 65 -4.00 4.93 3.37
N LYS A 66 -4.56 5.60 2.36
CA LYS A 66 -5.28 6.87 2.53
C LYS A 66 -6.48 6.73 3.48
N VAL A 67 -7.30 5.69 3.31
CA VAL A 67 -8.43 5.41 4.20
C VAL A 67 -7.96 5.24 5.65
N VAL A 68 -6.89 4.47 5.85
CA VAL A 68 -6.33 4.24 7.20
C VAL A 68 -5.76 5.52 7.79
N PHE A 69 -5.07 6.34 7.00
CA PHE A 69 -4.49 7.60 7.42
C PHE A 69 -5.58 8.59 7.86
N GLU A 70 -6.61 8.79 7.04
CA GLU A 70 -7.73 9.67 7.36
C GLU A 70 -8.44 9.23 8.65
N LYS A 71 -8.72 7.93 8.80
CA LYS A 71 -9.31 7.39 10.03
C LYS A 71 -8.40 7.59 11.24
N THR A 72 -7.09 7.38 11.09
CA THR A 72 -6.10 7.59 12.15
C THR A 72 -6.08 9.04 12.61
N MET A 73 -6.00 9.99 11.68
CA MET A 73 -6.00 11.43 11.98
C MET A 73 -7.31 11.89 12.63
N ASN A 74 -8.45 11.33 12.23
CA ASN A 74 -9.72 11.61 12.87
C ASN A 74 -9.79 11.13 14.33
N VAL A 75 -9.08 10.04 14.69
CA VAL A 75 -8.96 9.61 16.08
C VAL A 75 -7.99 10.50 16.87
N ILE A 76 -6.87 10.90 16.26
CA ILE A 76 -5.87 11.78 16.90
C ILE A 76 -6.43 13.18 17.21
N ASN A 77 -7.26 13.73 16.32
CA ASN A 77 -7.81 15.09 16.46
C ASN A 77 -9.09 15.17 17.31
N LYS A 78 -9.54 14.06 17.90
CA LYS A 78 -10.67 14.03 18.85
C LYS A 78 -10.21 14.32 20.26
#